data_AF-A0A506X5Y1-F1
#
_entry.id   AF-A0A506X5Y1-F1
#
_cell.length_a   1.000
_cell.length_b   1.000
_cell.length_c   1.000
_cell.angle_alpha   90.00
_cell.angle_beta   90.00
_cell.angle_gamma   90.00
#
_symmetry.space_group_name_H-M   'P 1'
#
loop_
_entity.id
_entity.type
_entity.pdbx_description
1 polymer ?
#
loop_
_entity_poly.entity_id
_entity_poly.type
_entity_poly.pdbx_seq_one_letter_code
_entity_poly.pdbx_strand_id
1 'polypeptide(L)'
;MTSPTVAPLVLERRVVTAIPGPRSIELQERRRRVVSDGVSSALPVYIERAHGAILRDVDGNQFIDLGAGIGVTTIGHTDDAVVAAASAQLTEVTHTLFT
;
A
#
# COMPACT_ATOMS: atom_id res chain seq x y z
N MET A 1 15.86 17.72 -7.60
CA MET A 1 15.94 17.19 -6.23
C MET A 1 15.92 15.67 -6.34
N THR A 2 16.97 14.99 -5.90
CA THR A 2 17.08 13.52 -6.00
C THR A 2 16.03 12.87 -5.09
N SER A 3 15.06 12.19 -5.69
CA SER A 3 14.07 11.38 -4.98
C SER A 3 14.82 10.39 -4.06
N PRO A 4 14.47 10.26 -2.76
CA PRO A 4 15.10 9.26 -1.92
C PRO A 4 14.82 7.88 -2.54
N THR A 5 15.88 7.19 -2.95
CA THR A 5 15.78 5.83 -3.48
C THR A 5 15.25 4.93 -2.37
N VAL A 6 13.93 4.71 -2.36
CA VAL A 6 13.30 3.73 -1.49
C VAL A 6 13.87 2.38 -1.88
N ALA A 7 14.54 1.69 -0.96
CA ALA A 7 15.11 0.38 -1.22
C ALA A 7 14.02 -0.55 -1.81
N PRO A 8 14.33 -1.27 -2.91
CA PRO A 8 13.35 -2.11 -3.59
C PRO A 8 12.83 -3.19 -2.66
N LEU A 9 11.52 -3.44 -2.72
CA LEU A 9 10.87 -4.49 -1.96
C LEU A 9 11.27 -5.85 -2.56
N VAL A 10 11.83 -6.74 -1.74
CA VAL A 10 12.16 -8.11 -2.18
C VAL A 10 10.87 -8.85 -2.50
N LEU A 11 10.78 -9.42 -3.71
CA LEU A 11 9.57 -10.11 -4.17
C LEU A 11 9.48 -11.55 -3.62
N GLU A 12 9.20 -11.68 -2.33
CA GLU A 12 9.07 -12.96 -1.65
C GLU A 12 7.87 -12.99 -0.68
N ARG A 13 7.34 -14.19 -0.42
CA ARG A 13 6.41 -14.40 0.69
C ARG A 13 7.20 -14.58 1.98
N ARG A 14 6.92 -13.75 3.00
CA ARG A 14 7.64 -13.80 4.28
C ARG A 14 6.71 -13.45 5.44
N VAL A 15 6.47 -14.37 6.37
CA VAL A 15 5.65 -14.12 7.57
C VAL A 15 6.58 -14.19 8.79
N VAL A 16 6.65 -13.11 9.56
CA VAL A 16 7.59 -12.92 10.67
C VAL A 16 6.89 -12.67 12.01
N THR A 17 5.58 -12.38 12.00
CA THR A 17 4.76 -12.26 13.20
C THR A 17 3.53 -13.15 13.13
N ALA A 18 2.76 -13.22 14.20
CA ALA A 18 1.36 -13.61 14.11
C ALA A 18 0.60 -12.64 13.19
N ILE A 19 -0.51 -13.09 12.62
CA ILE A 19 -1.38 -12.28 11.76
C ILE A 19 -2.74 -12.15 12.47
N PRO A 20 -3.17 -10.94 12.86
CA PRO A 20 -2.46 -9.65 12.76
C PRO A 20 -1.28 -9.52 13.74
N GLY A 21 -0.28 -8.73 13.36
CA GLY A 21 0.82 -8.36 14.25
C GLY A 21 0.46 -7.19 15.18
N PRO A 22 1.33 -6.85 16.16
CA PRO A 22 1.03 -5.86 17.18
C PRO A 22 0.72 -4.46 16.63
N ARG A 23 1.41 -4.01 15.57
CA ARG A 23 1.14 -2.69 14.96
C ARG A 23 -0.17 -2.71 14.17
N SER A 24 -0.48 -3.81 13.48
CA SER A 24 -1.79 -3.97 12.82
C SER A 24 -2.95 -3.96 13.83
N ILE A 25 -2.77 -4.56 15.02
CA ILE A 25 -3.77 -4.50 16.11
C ILE A 25 -4.00 -3.06 16.58
N GLU A 26 -2.92 -2.31 16.86
CA GLU A 26 -3.02 -0.90 17.27
C GLU A 26 -3.76 -0.05 16.23
N LEU A 27 -3.45 -0.23 14.94
CA LEU A 27 -4.14 0.46 13.85
C LEU A 27 -5.61 0.06 13.74
N GLN A 28 -5.93 -1.21 13.98
CA GLN A 28 -7.31 -1.69 14.01
C GLN A 28 -8.12 -1.06 15.15
N GLU A 29 -7.53 -0.93 16.34
CA GLU A 29 -8.16 -0.25 17.47
C GLU A 29 -8.40 1.23 17.19
N ARG A 30 -7.43 1.91 16.56
CA ARG A 30 -7.60 3.30 16.11
C ARG A 30 -8.72 3.41 15.08
N ARG A 31 -8.75 2.53 14.07
CA ARG A 31 -9.81 2.50 13.04
C ARG A 31 -11.19 2.38 13.64
N ARG A 32 -11.41 1.46 14.58
CA ARG A 32 -12.72 1.24 15.23
C ARG A 32 -13.27 2.48 15.94
N ARG A 33 -12.41 3.42 16.35
CA ARG A 33 -12.83 4.66 17.00
C ARG A 33 -13.27 5.74 16.02
N VAL A 34 -12.87 5.66 14.75
CA VAL A 34 -12.98 6.77 13.79
C VAL A 34 -13.60 6.38 12.44
N VAL A 35 -13.79 5.10 12.16
CA VAL A 35 -14.40 4.59 10.92
C VAL A 35 -15.69 3.85 11.25
N SER A 36 -16.74 4.09 10.47
CA SER A 36 -18.02 3.40 10.59
C SER A 36 -17.89 1.89 10.41
N ASP A 37 -18.64 1.12 11.20
CA ASP A 37 -18.69 -0.35 11.13
C ASP A 37 -19.21 -0.88 9.78
N GLY A 38 -19.87 -0.04 8.98
CA GLY A 38 -20.29 -0.40 7.62
C GLY A 38 -19.12 -0.57 6.64
N VAL A 39 -17.92 -0.12 6.99
CA VAL A 39 -16.71 -0.25 6.16
C VAL A 39 -15.88 -1.44 6.64
N SER A 40 -16.01 -2.58 5.96
CA SER A 40 -15.27 -3.80 6.28
C SER A 40 -13.94 -3.92 5.53
N SER A 41 -13.07 -4.84 5.97
CA SER A 41 -11.83 -5.19 5.27
C SER A 41 -11.61 -6.69 5.31
N ALA A 42 -11.18 -7.25 4.19
CA ALA A 42 -10.99 -8.70 4.05
C ALA A 42 -9.78 -9.21 4.84
N LEU A 43 -8.71 -8.41 4.95
CA LEU A 43 -7.50 -8.76 5.68
C LEU A 43 -7.42 -7.99 7.00
N PRO A 44 -6.97 -8.62 8.10
CA PRO A 44 -6.81 -7.95 9.39
C PRO A 44 -5.46 -7.21 9.51
N VAL A 45 -4.76 -6.94 8.40
CA VAL A 45 -3.44 -6.28 8.37
C VAL A 45 -3.51 -4.92 7.70
N TYR A 46 -2.51 -4.08 7.97
CA TYR A 46 -2.37 -2.74 7.36
C TYR A 46 -1.10 -2.69 6.50
N ILE A 47 -1.25 -2.39 5.22
CA ILE A 47 -0.15 -2.41 4.25
C ILE A 47 0.65 -1.10 4.33
N GLU A 48 1.97 -1.19 4.55
CA GLU A 48 2.87 -0.02 4.55
C GLU A 48 3.64 0.16 3.23
N ARG A 49 3.86 -0.93 2.48
CA ARG A 49 4.50 -0.90 1.16
C ARG A 49 3.95 -2.00 0.26
N ALA A 50 3.93 -1.78 -1.03
CA ALA A 50 3.63 -2.80 -2.02
C ALA A 50 4.41 -2.55 -3.31
N HIS A 51 4.86 -3.61 -3.97
CA HIS A 51 5.49 -3.55 -5.29
C HIS A 51 5.28 -4.86 -6.04
N GLY A 52 5.01 -4.78 -7.35
CA GLY A 52 4.62 -5.96 -8.13
C GLY A 52 3.40 -6.63 -7.50
N ALA A 53 3.55 -7.92 -7.15
CA ALA A 53 2.52 -8.72 -6.49
C ALA A 53 2.76 -8.95 -4.99
N ILE A 54 3.64 -8.17 -4.34
CA ILE A 54 3.90 -8.30 -2.90
C ILE A 54 3.33 -7.13 -2.11
N LEU A 55 2.57 -7.45 -1.06
CA LEU A 55 2.11 -6.49 -0.05
C LEU A 55 2.92 -6.71 1.23
N ARG A 56 3.56 -5.65 1.72
CA ARG A 56 4.25 -5.64 3.01
C ARG A 56 3.43 -4.88 4.05
N ASP A 57 3.01 -5.56 5.11
CA ASP A 57 2.31 -4.94 6.23
C ASP A 57 3.22 -4.16 7.17
N VAL A 58 2.62 -3.37 8.06
CA VAL A 58 3.30 -2.57 9.08
C VAL A 58 4.12 -3.42 10.08
N ASP A 59 3.84 -4.71 10.19
CA ASP A 59 4.56 -5.63 11.07
C ASP A 59 5.72 -6.32 10.33
N GLY A 60 5.90 -6.04 9.04
CA GLY A 60 6.95 -6.56 8.19
C GLY A 60 6.64 -7.90 7.50
N ASN A 61 5.42 -8.41 7.62
CA ASN A 61 4.97 -9.58 6.86
C ASN A 61 4.77 -9.19 5.39
N GLN A 62 5.13 -10.10 4.49
CA GLN A 62 5.01 -9.99 3.05
C GLN A 62 4.08 -11.08 2.51
N PHE A 63 3.00 -10.64 1.86
CA PHE A 63 1.94 -11.46 1.31
C PHE A 63 1.97 -11.42 -0.22
N ILE A 64 1.62 -12.54 -0.85
CA ILE A 64 1.37 -12.58 -2.29
C ILE A 64 -0.03 -12.01 -2.54
N ASP A 65 -0.12 -10.97 -3.35
CA ASP A 65 -1.38 -10.36 -3.79
C ASP A 65 -1.97 -11.16 -4.95
N LEU A 66 -3.07 -11.87 -4.67
CA LEU A 66 -3.89 -12.54 -5.68
C LEU A 66 -5.20 -11.78 -5.96
N GLY A 67 -5.39 -10.61 -5.36
CA GLY A 67 -6.60 -9.79 -5.50
C GLY A 67 -6.42 -8.58 -6.40
N ALA A 68 -5.20 -8.06 -6.55
CA ALA A 68 -4.86 -6.86 -7.31
C ALA A 68 -5.78 -5.66 -6.98
N GLY A 69 -6.18 -5.54 -5.70
CA GLY A 69 -7.14 -4.53 -5.26
C GLY A 69 -8.47 -4.57 -6.01
N ILE A 70 -9.05 -5.77 -6.22
CA ILE A 70 -10.26 -5.96 -7.03
C ILE A 70 -9.98 -5.61 -8.52
N GLY A 71 -8.86 -6.12 -9.05
CA GLY A 71 -8.48 -5.96 -10.46
C GLY A 71 -7.90 -4.60 -10.87
N VAL A 72 -7.70 -3.68 -9.93
CA VAL A 72 -7.18 -2.34 -10.21
C VAL A 72 -5.69 -2.37 -10.56
N THR A 73 -4.86 -2.99 -9.72
CA THR A 73 -3.40 -2.97 -9.86
C THR A 73 -2.88 -4.09 -10.77
N THR A 74 -3.49 -4.25 -11.96
CA THR A 74 -3.17 -5.32 -12.91
C THR A 74 -1.71 -5.30 -13.39
N ILE A 75 -1.12 -4.11 -13.56
CA ILE A 75 0.30 -3.95 -13.93
C ILE A 75 1.26 -4.00 -12.73
N GLY A 76 0.74 -4.31 -11.54
CA GLY A 76 1.49 -4.35 -10.29
C GLY A 76 1.33 -3.08 -9.44
N HIS A 77 1.54 -3.22 -8.13
CA HIS A 77 1.66 -2.07 -7.24
C HIS A 77 2.94 -1.30 -7.54
N THR A 78 2.87 0.04 -7.44
CA THR A 78 4.01 0.95 -7.62
C THR A 78 4.84 0.69 -8.88
N ASP A 79 4.17 0.44 -10.00
CA ASP A 79 4.81 0.40 -11.32
C ASP A 79 5.62 1.69 -11.57
N ASP A 80 6.87 1.52 -12.02
CA ASP A 80 7.84 2.62 -12.13
C ASP A 80 7.35 3.72 -13.10
N ALA A 81 6.68 3.35 -14.19
CA ALA A 81 6.20 4.31 -15.18
C ALA A 81 5.01 5.12 -14.61
N VAL A 82 4.09 4.47 -13.90
CA VAL A 82 2.97 5.14 -13.22
C VAL A 82 3.49 6.10 -12.15
N VAL A 83 4.42 5.65 -11.30
CA VAL A 83 4.97 6.47 -10.21
C VAL A 83 5.72 7.68 -10.79
N ALA A 84 6.53 7.49 -11.83
CA ALA A 84 7.25 8.58 -12.48
C ALA A 84 6.30 9.60 -13.11
N ALA A 85 5.30 9.15 -13.86
CA ALA A 85 4.32 10.02 -14.52
C ALA A 85 3.50 10.82 -13.50
N ALA A 86 2.99 10.17 -12.45
CA ALA A 86 2.24 10.83 -11.40
C ALA A 86 3.12 11.85 -10.65
N SER A 87 4.33 11.47 -10.26
CA SER A 87 5.24 12.37 -9.53
C SER A 87 5.61 13.61 -10.33
N ALA A 88 5.89 13.45 -11.63
CA ALA A 88 6.19 14.57 -12.51
C ALA A 88 5.00 15.53 -12.64
N GLN A 89 3.78 15.01 -12.84
CA GLN A 89 2.60 15.86 -12.94
C GLN A 89 2.29 16.60 -11.63
N LEU A 90 2.45 15.92 -10.49
CA LEU A 90 2.16 16.48 -9.17
C LEU A 90 3.04 17.69 -8.82
N THR A 91 4.22 17.82 -9.41
CA THR A 91 5.09 19.00 -9.23
C THR A 91 4.75 20.16 -10.17
N GLU A 92 4.04 19.90 -11.27
CA GLU A 92 3.64 20.92 -12.24
C GLU A 92 2.29 21.53 -11.86
N VAL A 93 1.25 20.69 -11.77
CA VAL A 93 -0.10 21.11 -11.37
C VAL A 93 -0.95 19.93 -10.98
N THR A 94 -1.74 20.09 -9.91
CA THR A 94 -2.69 19.07 -9.46
C THR A 94 -4.07 19.25 -10.06
N HIS A 95 -4.52 20.50 -10.23
CA HIS A 95 -5.85 20.84 -10.74
C HIS A 95 -5.90 22.31 -11.19
N THR A 96 -6.40 22.59 -12.40
CA THR A 96 -6.55 23.96 -12.94
C THR A 96 -8.00 24.44 -13.03
N LEU A 97 -8.97 23.55 -12.77
CA LEU A 97 -10.40 23.79 -12.85
C LEU A 97 -10.88 24.26 -14.25
N PHE A 98 -10.68 25.53 -14.62
CA PHE A 98 -11.12 26.15 -15.90
C PHE A 98 -10.00 26.70 -16.80
N THR A 99 -8.74 26.41 -16.51
CA THR A 99 -7.57 26.91 -17.27
C THR A 99 -6.95 25.82 -18.12
#